data_AF-A0A2G9QEQ3-F1
#
_entry.id   AF-A0A2G9QEQ3-F1
#
_cell.length_a   1.000
_cell.length_b   1.000
_cell.length_c   1.000
_cell.angle_alpha   90.00
_cell.angle_beta   90.00
_cell.angle_gamma   90.00
#
_symmetry.space_group_name_H-M   'P 1'
#
loop_
_entity.id
_entity.type
_entity.pdbx_description
1 polymer ?
#
loop_
_entity_poly.entity_id
_entity_poly.type
_entity_poly.pdbx_seq_one_letter_code
_entity_poly.pdbx_strand_id
1 'polypeptide(L)'
;MWSPTHPALFACVDGVGRLDLWNLNNDTEVPTASMNVEGNPALNRVRWTHSGREIAVGDSEGQIFIYDVGEQIAVPRNDEWTRFARTLAEINANRADAEEEAANRIPG
;
A
#
# COMPACT_ATOMS: atom_id res chain seq x y z
N MET A 1 5.50 4.03 0.50
CA MET A 1 6.76 3.45 -0.01
C MET A 1 6.52 2.00 -0.39
N TRP A 2 6.92 1.65 -1.61
CA TRP A 2 6.87 0.27 -2.12
C TRP A 2 7.83 -0.67 -1.40
N SER A 3 7.40 -1.90 -1.19
CA SER A 3 8.27 -2.99 -0.75
C SER A 3 9.37 -3.22 -1.80
N PRO A 4 10.62 -3.44 -1.40
CA PRO A 4 11.70 -3.75 -2.33
C PRO A 4 11.64 -5.18 -2.87
N THR A 5 10.84 -6.07 -2.25
CA THR A 5 10.79 -7.49 -2.58
C THR A 5 9.44 -7.93 -3.16
N HIS A 6 8.35 -7.20 -2.94
CA HIS A 6 7.00 -7.58 -3.37
C HIS A 6 6.35 -6.51 -4.26
N PRO A 7 5.95 -6.83 -5.50
CA PRO A 7 5.56 -5.83 -6.51
C PRO A 7 4.28 -5.06 -6.20
N ALA A 8 3.29 -5.74 -5.62
CA ALA A 8 2.00 -5.14 -5.29
C ALA A 8 1.90 -4.59 -3.85
N LEU A 9 3.00 -4.64 -3.08
CA LEU A 9 2.99 -4.33 -1.65
C LEU A 9 3.61 -2.96 -1.39
N PHE A 10 2.91 -2.10 -0.67
CA PHE A 10 3.47 -0.84 -0.19
C PHE A 10 2.92 -0.45 1.17
N ALA A 11 3.68 0.36 1.90
CA ALA A 11 3.26 0.92 3.18
C ALA A 11 3.12 2.44 3.08
N CYS A 12 2.16 3.02 3.77
CA CYS A 12 2.01 4.46 3.92
C CYS A 12 1.68 4.82 5.36
N VAL A 13 1.96 6.07 5.73
CA VAL A 13 1.69 6.61 7.05
C VAL A 13 0.96 7.94 6.92
N ASP A 14 0.25 8.34 7.97
CA ASP A 14 -0.45 9.63 8.03
C ASP A 14 -0.11 10.45 9.29
N GLY A 15 -0.66 11.66 9.34
CA GLY A 15 -0.44 12.60 10.44
C GLY A 15 -1.19 12.27 11.73
N VAL A 16 -1.98 11.20 11.78
CA VAL A 16 -2.74 10.79 12.98
C VAL A 16 -2.21 9.49 13.59
N GLY A 17 -0.99 9.08 13.24
CA GLY A 17 -0.35 7.91 13.83
C GLY A 17 -0.62 6.60 13.11
N ARG A 18 -1.28 6.64 11.94
CA ARG A 18 -1.67 5.41 11.24
C ARG A 18 -0.57 4.92 10.33
N LEU A 19 -0.28 3.62 10.41
CA LEU A 19 0.52 2.87 9.44
C LEU A 19 -0.39 1.88 8.73
N ASP A 20 -0.48 2.02 7.41
CA ASP A 20 -1.22 1.10 6.55
C ASP A 20 -0.29 0.31 5.65
N LEU A 21 -0.61 -0.98 5.49
CA LEU A 21 0.05 -1.89 4.57
C LEU A 21 -0.94 -2.36 3.51
N TRP A 22 -0.63 -2.08 2.25
CA TRP A 22 -1.48 -2.32 1.09
C TRP A 22 -0.91 -3.42 0.24
N ASN A 23 -1.73 -4.42 -0.11
CA ASN A 23 -1.40 -5.39 -1.15
C ASN A 23 -2.46 -5.32 -2.24
N LEU A 24 -2.13 -4.67 -3.36
CA LEU A 24 -3.07 -4.45 -4.44
C LEU A 24 -3.55 -5.74 -5.12
N ASN A 25 -2.84 -6.86 -4.95
CA ASN A 25 -3.30 -8.16 -5.43
C ASN A 25 -4.40 -8.78 -4.57
N ASN A 26 -4.62 -8.24 -3.36
CA ASN A 26 -5.66 -8.70 -2.44
C ASN A 26 -6.89 -7.79 -2.53
N ASP A 27 -6.68 -6.49 -2.34
CA ASP A 27 -7.72 -5.47 -2.39
C ASP A 27 -7.09 -4.11 -2.72
N THR A 28 -7.75 -3.35 -3.59
CA THR A 28 -7.25 -2.03 -4.06
C THR A 28 -7.86 -0.86 -3.30
N GLU A 29 -8.89 -1.10 -2.49
CA GLU A 29 -9.66 -0.10 -1.75
C GLU A 29 -9.49 -0.23 -0.23
N VAL A 30 -9.15 -1.43 0.25
CA VAL A 30 -8.96 -1.72 1.68
C VAL A 30 -7.52 -2.13 1.97
N PRO A 31 -6.85 -1.53 2.98
CA PRO A 31 -5.51 -1.96 3.36
C PRO A 31 -5.52 -3.39 3.92
N THR A 32 -4.52 -4.18 3.55
CA THR A 32 -4.33 -5.56 4.05
C THR A 32 -4.11 -5.59 5.56
N ALA A 33 -3.39 -4.60 6.10
CA ALA A 33 -3.21 -4.43 7.52
C ALA A 33 -3.15 -2.93 7.87
N SER A 34 -3.65 -2.59 9.04
CA SER A 34 -3.65 -1.23 9.55
C SER A 34 -3.38 -1.23 11.04
N MET A 35 -2.58 -0.28 11.51
CA MET A 35 -2.36 -0.08 12.94
C MET A 35 -2.18 1.40 13.27
N ASN A 36 -2.45 1.76 14.52
CA ASN A 36 -2.15 3.07 15.07
C ASN A 36 -1.01 2.95 16.07
N VAL A 37 -0.04 3.85 15.96
CA VAL A 37 1.04 3.99 16.93
C VAL A 37 0.47 4.61 18.21
N GLU A 38 0.85 4.08 19.37
CA GLU A 38 0.39 4.60 20.65
C GLU A 38 0.71 6.10 20.80
N GLY A 39 -0.27 6.88 21.26
CA GLY A 39 -0.16 8.34 21.34
C GLY A 39 -0.49 9.08 20.05
N ASN A 40 -0.80 8.39 18.95
CA ASN A 40 -1.16 8.96 17.65
C ASN A 40 -0.19 10.05 17.15
N PRO A 41 1.14 9.79 17.17
CA PRO A 41 2.12 10.78 16.74
C PRO A 41 1.99 11.09 15.25
N ALA A 42 2.36 12.30 14.83
CA ALA A 42 2.33 12.68 13.42
C ALA A 42 3.45 11.98 12.65
N LEU A 43 3.12 10.88 11.97
CA LEU A 43 4.08 10.10 11.20
C LEU A 43 4.42 10.81 9.90
N ASN A 44 5.70 10.89 9.58
CA ASN A 44 6.19 11.64 8.43
C ASN A 44 7.21 10.87 7.58
N ARG A 45 7.66 9.70 8.04
CA ARG A 45 8.61 8.85 7.33
C ARG A 45 8.19 7.39 7.41
N VAL A 46 8.39 6.68 6.30
CA VAL A 46 8.26 5.22 6.22
C VAL A 46 9.35 4.67 5.30
N ARG A 47 10.03 3.62 5.74
CA ARG A 47 11.10 2.92 5.01
C ARG A 47 11.02 1.41 5.24
N TRP A 48 11.24 0.66 4.17
CA TRP A 48 11.40 -0.79 4.26
C TRP A 48 12.85 -1.16 4.45
N THR A 49 13.11 -2.25 5.16
CA THR A 49 14.41 -2.93 5.08
C THR A 49 14.59 -3.56 3.71
N HIS A 50 15.83 -3.78 3.29
CA HIS A 50 16.14 -4.39 1.97
C HIS A 50 15.55 -5.79 1.81
N SER A 51 15.36 -6.52 2.92
CA SER A 51 14.71 -7.84 2.95
C SER A 51 13.19 -7.76 2.74
N GLY A 52 12.59 -6.58 2.91
CA GLY A 52 11.14 -6.39 2.91
C GLY A 52 10.42 -6.97 4.13
N ARG A 53 11.17 -7.36 5.18
CA ARG A 53 10.60 -8.01 6.38
C ARG A 53 10.32 -7.05 7.52
N GLU A 54 10.93 -5.87 7.54
CA GLU A 54 10.65 -4.85 8.55
C GLU A 54 10.35 -3.50 7.90
N ILE A 55 9.57 -2.69 8.62
CA ILE A 55 9.27 -1.31 8.28
C ILE A 55 9.74 -0.41 9.43
N ALA A 56 10.55 0.59 9.09
CA ALA A 56 10.89 1.70 9.97
C ALA A 56 9.97 2.89 9.71
N VAL A 57 9.34 3.38 10.77
CA VAL A 57 8.45 4.55 10.76
C VAL A 57 9.03 5.63 11.65
N GLY A 58 9.04 6.87 11.17
CA GLY A 58 9.48 8.04 11.94
C GLY A 58 8.36 9.05 12.15
N ASP A 59 8.38 9.73 13.29
CA ASP A 59 7.43 10.80 13.63
C ASP A 59 8.05 12.20 13.58
N SER A 60 7.24 13.22 13.92
CA SER A 60 7.66 14.62 14.00
C SER A 60 8.60 14.93 15.17
N GLU A 61 8.60 14.10 16.22
CA GLU A 61 9.38 14.28 17.44
C GLU A 61 10.75 13.58 17.38
N GLY A 62 11.03 12.88 16.27
CA GLY A 62 12.29 12.17 16.04
C GLY A 62 12.31 10.75 16.59
N GLN A 63 11.16 10.19 17.01
CA GLN A 63 11.07 8.79 17.38
C GLN A 63 11.04 7.90 16.15
N ILE A 64 11.59 6.70 16.29
CA ILE A 64 11.62 5.68 15.25
C ILE A 64 11.01 4.39 15.80
N PHE A 65 10.01 3.88 15.11
CA PHE A 65 9.34 2.62 15.39
C PHE A 65 9.74 1.60 14.33
N ILE A 66 10.09 0.39 14.75
CA ILE A 66 10.40 -0.73 13.84
C ILE A 66 9.32 -1.79 14.00
N TYR A 67 8.71 -2.19 12.88
CA TYR A 67 7.66 -3.20 12.84
C TYR A 67 8.08 -4.36 11.97
N ASP A 68 7.88 -5.58 12.48
CA ASP A 68 7.97 -6.81 11.70
C ASP A 68 6.74 -6.96 10.81
N VAL A 69 6.98 -7.30 9.55
CA VAL A 69 5.94 -7.63 8.58
C VAL A 69 5.82 -9.15 8.55
N GLY A 70 4.61 -9.65 8.84
CA GLY A 70 4.33 -11.08 8.85
C GLY A 70 4.76 -11.77 7.56
N GLU A 71 5.35 -12.96 7.68
CA GLU A 71 5.97 -13.69 6.57
C GLU A 71 5.02 -13.90 5.38
N GLN A 72 3.74 -14.14 5.67
CA GLN A 72 2.68 -14.31 4.68
C GLN A 72 2.40 -13.07 3.82
N ILE A 73 2.85 -11.90 4.26
CA ILE A 73 2.76 -10.63 3.51
C ILE A 73 4.12 -10.24 2.93
N ALA A 74 5.19 -10.37 3.73
CA ALA A 74 6.54 -9.93 3.35
C ALA A 74 7.15 -10.78 2.23
N VAL A 75 6.87 -12.09 2.21
CA VAL A 75 7.46 -13.01 1.23
C VAL A 75 6.53 -13.13 0.02
N PRO A 76 6.93 -12.61 -1.15
CA PRO A 76 6.12 -12.74 -2.36
C PRO A 76 6.03 -14.20 -2.79
N ARG A 77 4.84 -14.62 -3.24
CA ARG A 77 4.68 -15.87 -3.96
C ARG A 77 5.23 -15.75 -5.38
N ASN A 78 5.52 -16.88 -6.01
CA ASN A 78 6.11 -16.92 -7.36
C ASN A 78 5.22 -16.25 -8.43
N ASP A 79 3.92 -16.16 -8.20
CA ASP A 79 2.93 -15.61 -9.13
C ASP A 79 2.54 -14.14 -8.85
N GLU A 80 3.12 -13.49 -7.83
CA GLU A 80 2.73 -12.13 -7.41
C GLU A 80 2.88 -11.09 -8.53
N TRP A 81 3.91 -11.22 -9.39
CA TRP A 81 4.09 -10.34 -10.55
C TRP A 81 2.97 -10.51 -11.58
N THR A 82 2.63 -11.75 -11.90
CA THR A 82 1.57 -12.07 -12.87
C THR A 82 0.21 -11.61 -12.33
N ARG A 83 -0.04 -11.81 -11.03
CA ARG A 83 -1.23 -11.28 -10.36
C ARG A 83 -1.27 -9.76 -10.43
N PHE A 84 -0.15 -9.09 -10.15
CA PHE A 84 -0.11 -7.63 -10.18
C PHE A 84 -0.33 -7.05 -11.58
N ALA A 85 0.24 -7.67 -12.62
CA ALA A 85 -0.04 -7.28 -13.99
C ALA A 85 -1.54 -7.38 -14.33
N ARG A 86 -2.24 -8.40 -13.81
CA ARG A 86 -3.69 -8.54 -13.97
C ARG A 86 -4.46 -7.45 -13.21
N THR A 87 -4.12 -7.22 -11.95
CA THR A 87 -4.74 -6.15 -11.14
C THR A 87 -4.62 -4.80 -11.86
N LEU A 88 -3.45 -4.48 -12.40
CA LEU A 88 -3.24 -3.24 -13.16
C LEU A 88 -4.08 -3.18 -14.45
N ALA A 89 -4.22 -4.31 -15.16
CA ALA A 89 -5.08 -4.37 -16.34
C ALA A 89 -6.56 -4.12 -15.98
N GLU A 90 -7.04 -4.69 -14.88
CA GLU A 90 -8.39 -4.48 -14.36
C GLU A 90 -8.62 -3.03 -13.94
N ILE A 91 -7.69 -2.41 -13.20
CA ILE A 91 -7.76 -0.99 -12.83
C ILE A 91 -7.83 -0.10 -14.06
N ASN A 92 -7.03 -0.38 -15.09
CA ASN A 92 -7.03 0.40 -16.33
C ASN A 92 -8.34 0.24 -17.12
N ALA A 93 -8.90 -0.98 -17.17
CA ALA A 93 -10.18 -1.24 -17.81
C ALA A 93 -11.32 -0.49 -17.11
N ASN A 94 -11.40 -0.59 -15.78
CA ASN A 94 -12.40 0.12 -14.98
C ASN A 94 -12.34 1.64 -15.18
N ARG A 95 -11.13 2.19 -15.36
CA ARG A 95 -10.94 3.60 -15.64
C ARG A 95 -11.46 4.00 -17.04
N ALA A 96 -11.21 3.18 -18.05
CA ALA A 96 -11.69 3.44 -19.41
C ALA A 96 -13.23 3.43 -19.47
N ASP A 97 -13.86 2.44 -18.82
CA ASP A 97 -15.32 2.34 -18.75
C ASP A 97 -15.94 3.57 -18.07
N ALA A 98 -15.35 4.05 -16.96
CA ALA A 98 -15.80 5.24 -16.26
C ALA A 98 -15.67 6.53 -17.10
N GLU A 99 -14.60 6.66 -17.90
CA GLU A 99 -14.39 7.78 -18.81
C GLU A 99 -15.42 7.78 -19.97
N GLU A 100 -15.74 6.60 -20.52
CA GLU A 100 -16.77 6.44 -21.56
C GLU A 100 -18.18 6.77 -21.04
N GLU A 101 -18.55 6.27 -19.85
CA GLU A 101 -19.83 6.60 -19.21
C GLU A 101 -19.96 8.11 -18.95
N ALA A 102 -18.88 8.78 -18.53
CA ALA A 102 -18.87 10.21 -18.30
C ALA A 102 -19.06 10.99 -19.61
N ALA A 103 -18.39 10.58 -20.69
CA ALA A 103 -18.53 11.20 -22.01
C ALA A 103 -19.97 11.07 -22.56
N ASN A 104 -20.60 9.92 -22.36
CA ASN A 104 -21.99 9.66 -22.78
C ASN A 104 -23.04 10.42 -21.95
N ARG A 105 -22.67 10.97 -20.77
CA ARG A 105 -23.56 11.74 -19.89
C ARG A 105 -23.57 13.25 -20.13
N ILE A 106 -22.71 13.78 -20.99
CA ILE A 106 -22.70 15.23 -21.30
C ILE A 106 -23.77 15.51 -22.37
N PRO A 107 -24.85 16.25 -22.07
CA PRO A 107 -25.80 16.68 -23.09
C PRO A 107 -25.14 17.78 -23.95
N GLY A 108 -25.33 17.69 -25.27
CA GLY A 108 -24.93 18.73 -26.22
C GLY A 108 -25.73 20.02 -26.11
#